data_AF-A0A2T2UFZ0-F1
#
_entry.id   AF-A0A2T2UFZ0-F1
#
_cell.length_a   1.000
_cell.length_b   1.000
_cell.length_c   1.000
_cell.angle_alpha   90.00
_cell.angle_beta   90.00
_cell.angle_gamma   90.00
#
_symmetry.space_group_name_H-M   'P 1'
#
loop_
_entity.id
_entity.type
_entity.pdbx_description
1 polymer ?
#
loop_
_entity_poly.entity_id
_entity_poly.type
_entity_poly.pdbx_seq_one_letter_code
_entity_poly.pdbx_strand_id
1 'polypeptide(L)'
;RHIAFQVGKDAPSDTIDSVRARARAVLDSIQNGAPFAEMARRHSDAVTASMGGMKRAATPKQMDDRFAEAVQALQDTGDVTEELIRTERGFHLFKLVDQARFTRRKAKWKLFSKRRQQAVQEKQRALLEQATAHINPGVVRVSLPDETWRTRLGERD
;
A
#
# COMPACT_ATOMS: atom_id res chain seq x y z
N ARG A 1 -12.79 -3.65 -11.22
CA ARG A 1 -13.14 -2.38 -11.89
C ARG A 1 -11.90 -1.54 -12.08
N HIS A 2 -11.94 -0.62 -13.04
CA HIS A 2 -10.80 0.19 -13.48
C HIS A 2 -11.24 1.61 -13.84
N ILE A 3 -10.47 2.61 -13.42
CA ILE A 3 -10.53 4.00 -13.90
C ILE A 3 -9.19 4.33 -14.53
N ALA A 4 -9.20 4.90 -15.74
CA ALA A 4 -8.01 5.38 -16.44
C ALA A 4 -8.05 6.89 -16.61
N PHE A 5 -6.89 7.51 -16.49
CA PHE A 5 -6.65 8.90 -16.83
C PHE A 5 -5.54 8.92 -17.88
N GLN A 6 -5.90 9.13 -19.15
CA GLN A 6 -4.96 8.98 -20.25
C GLN A 6 -4.00 10.16 -20.32
N VAL A 7 -2.70 9.86 -20.28
CA VAL A 7 -1.63 10.82 -20.54
C VAL A 7 -0.37 10.04 -20.91
N GLY A 8 0.19 10.33 -22.08
CA GLY A 8 1.42 9.69 -22.56
C GLY A 8 2.59 9.92 -21.59
N LYS A 9 3.58 9.03 -21.62
CA LYS A 9 4.80 9.20 -20.81
C LYS A 9 5.63 10.43 -21.21
N ASP A 10 5.58 10.80 -22.49
CA ASP A 10 6.34 11.91 -23.07
C ASP A 10 5.53 13.22 -23.20
N ALA A 11 4.35 13.29 -22.55
CA ALA A 11 3.55 14.50 -22.52
C ALA A 11 4.27 15.62 -21.72
N PRO A 12 3.97 16.90 -22.00
CA PRO A 12 4.51 18.01 -21.21
C PRO A 12 4.25 17.83 -19.71
N SER A 13 5.21 18.26 -18.87
CA SER A 13 5.13 18.08 -17.40
C SER A 13 3.82 18.62 -16.83
N ASP A 14 3.43 19.84 -17.23
CA ASP A 14 2.21 20.48 -16.76
C ASP A 14 0.95 19.67 -17.09
N THR A 15 0.94 19.01 -18.26
CA THR A 15 -0.16 18.11 -18.67
C THR A 15 -0.17 16.86 -17.78
N ILE A 16 0.99 16.26 -17.51
CA ILE A 16 1.10 15.09 -16.61
C ILE A 16 0.63 15.45 -15.20
N ASP A 17 1.05 16.61 -14.69
CA ASP A 17 0.73 17.06 -13.34
C ASP A 17 -0.76 17.40 -13.19
N SER A 18 -1.36 18.05 -14.19
CA SER A 18 -2.81 18.30 -14.24
C SER A 18 -3.62 16.99 -14.23
N VAL A 19 -3.22 16.02 -15.06
CA VAL A 19 -3.90 14.71 -15.10
C VAL A 19 -3.68 13.93 -13.80
N ARG A 20 -2.49 14.01 -13.19
CA ARG A 20 -2.20 13.42 -11.88
C ARG A 20 -3.08 14.01 -10.79
N ALA A 21 -3.23 15.35 -10.75
CA ALA A 21 -4.07 16.04 -9.79
C ALA A 21 -5.55 15.61 -9.92
N ARG A 22 -6.07 15.54 -11.15
CA ARG A 22 -7.41 15.02 -11.43
C ARG A 22 -7.57 13.57 -10.95
N ALA A 23 -6.59 12.71 -11.25
CA ALA A 23 -6.61 11.31 -10.81
C ALA A 23 -6.58 11.17 -9.29
N ARG A 24 -5.77 12.00 -8.61
CA ARG A 24 -5.66 12.03 -7.15
C ARG A 24 -6.96 12.44 -6.49
N ALA A 25 -7.61 13.50 -6.97
CA ALA A 25 -8.90 13.95 -6.44
C ALA A 25 -9.99 12.85 -6.53
N VAL A 26 -9.99 12.07 -7.62
CA VAL A 26 -10.90 10.93 -7.78
C VAL A 26 -10.57 9.80 -6.79
N LEU A 27 -9.29 9.49 -6.60
CA LEU A 27 -8.85 8.51 -5.60
C LEU A 27 -9.28 8.93 -4.19
N ASP A 28 -9.04 10.18 -3.81
CA ASP A 28 -9.39 10.72 -2.49
C ASP A 28 -10.90 10.66 -2.27
N SER A 29 -11.70 10.99 -3.29
CA SER A 29 -13.15 10.86 -3.22
C SER A 29 -13.60 9.41 -2.98
N ILE A 30 -12.97 8.45 -3.67
CA ILE A 30 -13.25 7.01 -3.50
C ILE A 30 -12.85 6.54 -2.10
N GLN A 31 -11.70 6.98 -1.59
CA GLN A 31 -11.23 6.68 -0.23
C GLN A 31 -12.18 7.27 0.83
N ASN A 32 -12.81 8.40 0.54
CA ASN A 32 -13.87 9.02 1.35
C ASN A 32 -15.27 8.43 1.13
N GLY A 33 -15.38 7.30 0.41
CA GLY A 33 -16.63 6.54 0.28
C GLY A 33 -17.41 6.78 -1.01
N ALA A 34 -16.91 7.59 -1.96
CA ALA A 34 -17.60 7.80 -3.23
C ALA A 34 -17.71 6.47 -4.04
N PRO A 35 -18.86 6.18 -4.68
CA PRO A 35 -19.03 4.94 -5.43
C PRO A 35 -18.07 4.85 -6.62
N PHE A 36 -17.17 3.87 -6.61
CA PHE A 36 -16.17 3.67 -7.67
C PHE A 36 -16.77 3.62 -9.08
N ALA A 37 -17.93 2.97 -9.24
CA ALA A 37 -18.58 2.86 -10.55
C ALA A 37 -19.09 4.21 -11.07
N GLU A 38 -19.52 5.11 -10.18
CA GLU A 38 -19.93 6.46 -10.58
C GLU A 38 -18.73 7.31 -10.96
N MET A 39 -17.67 7.25 -10.16
CA MET A 39 -16.41 7.93 -10.47
C MET A 39 -15.84 7.45 -11.82
N ALA A 40 -15.94 6.15 -12.10
CA ALA A 40 -15.53 5.60 -13.40
C ALA A 40 -16.36 6.16 -14.55
N ARG A 41 -17.69 6.24 -14.41
CA ARG A 41 -18.56 6.80 -15.45
C ARG A 41 -18.27 8.28 -15.73
N ARG A 42 -17.96 9.05 -14.69
CA ARG A 42 -17.76 10.50 -14.79
C ARG A 42 -16.37 10.92 -15.25
N HIS A 43 -15.34 10.17 -14.86
CA HIS A 43 -13.95 10.65 -14.97
C HIS A 43 -13.02 9.73 -15.77
N SER A 44 -13.42 8.48 -16.05
CA SER A 44 -12.53 7.54 -16.70
C SER A 44 -12.47 7.76 -18.21
N ASP A 45 -11.24 7.77 -18.73
CA ASP A 45 -10.93 7.80 -20.15
C ASP A 45 -10.87 6.38 -20.76
N ALA A 46 -11.50 5.39 -20.10
CA ALA A 46 -11.45 3.98 -20.51
C ALA A 46 -12.73 3.61 -21.26
N VAL A 47 -12.64 2.69 -22.22
CA VAL A 47 -13.82 2.18 -22.95
C VAL A 47 -14.88 1.55 -22.04
N THR A 48 -14.47 1.11 -20.84
CA THR A 48 -15.35 0.52 -19.82
C THR A 48 -16.00 1.56 -18.90
N ALA A 49 -15.76 2.87 -19.10
CA ALA A 49 -16.25 3.95 -18.24
C ALA A 49 -17.77 3.91 -18.08
N SER A 50 -18.52 3.82 -19.18
CA SER A 50 -19.99 3.73 -19.19
C SER A 50 -20.52 2.56 -18.37
N MET A 51 -19.80 1.43 -18.35
CA MET A 51 -20.10 0.24 -17.55
C MET A 51 -19.54 0.31 -16.12
N GLY A 52 -19.27 1.51 -15.60
CA GLY A 52 -18.72 1.72 -14.26
C GLY A 52 -17.33 1.14 -14.07
N GLY A 53 -16.53 1.10 -15.14
CA GLY A 53 -15.17 0.56 -15.13
C GLY A 53 -15.13 -0.97 -15.03
N MET A 54 -16.22 -1.68 -15.33
CA MET A 54 -16.24 -3.14 -15.25
C MET A 54 -15.32 -3.74 -16.32
N LYS A 55 -14.29 -4.46 -15.87
CA LYS A 55 -13.42 -5.25 -16.73
C LYS A 55 -13.73 -6.73 -16.49
N ARG A 56 -13.85 -7.51 -17.58
CA ARG A 56 -13.82 -8.97 -17.49
C ARG A 56 -12.46 -9.37 -16.90
N ALA A 57 -12.42 -10.47 -16.15
CA ALA A 57 -11.19 -10.98 -15.57
C ALA A 57 -10.14 -11.14 -16.68
N ALA A 58 -9.12 -10.28 -16.67
CA ALA A 58 -8.04 -10.33 -17.62
C ALA A 58 -6.86 -11.08 -17.00
N THR A 59 -6.19 -11.89 -17.81
CA THR A 59 -5.03 -12.68 -17.40
C THR A 59 -3.84 -11.72 -17.24
N PRO A 60 -3.04 -11.81 -16.16
CA PRO A 60 -1.92 -10.88 -15.91
C PRO A 60 -0.93 -10.74 -17.08
N LYS A 61 -0.79 -11.79 -17.90
CA LYS A 61 0.10 -11.82 -19.08
C LYS A 61 -0.25 -10.82 -20.19
N GLN A 62 -1.40 -10.15 -20.10
CA GLN A 62 -1.87 -9.13 -21.05
C GLN A 62 -1.86 -7.71 -20.46
N MET A 63 -1.30 -7.55 -19.25
CA MET A 63 -1.26 -6.30 -18.53
C MET A 63 0.18 -5.78 -18.50
N ASP A 64 0.33 -4.46 -18.47
CA ASP A 64 1.60 -3.83 -18.08
C ASP A 64 2.04 -4.35 -16.69
N ASP A 65 3.34 -4.55 -16.47
CA ASP A 65 3.84 -5.16 -15.23
C ASP A 65 3.39 -4.40 -13.98
N ARG A 66 3.36 -3.06 -14.03
CA ARG A 66 2.87 -2.23 -12.91
C ARG A 66 1.37 -2.39 -12.68
N PHE A 67 0.61 -2.55 -13.76
CA PHE A 67 -0.82 -2.84 -13.69
C PHE A 67 -1.05 -4.20 -13.01
N ALA A 68 -0.29 -5.23 -13.41
CA ALA A 68 -0.39 -6.56 -12.83
C ALA A 68 -0.03 -6.52 -11.35
N GLU A 69 1.08 -5.91 -10.95
CA GLU A 69 1.48 -5.73 -9.55
C GLU A 69 0.36 -5.09 -8.71
N ALA A 70 -0.21 -3.98 -9.18
CA ALA A 70 -1.26 -3.27 -8.46
C ALA A 70 -2.52 -4.11 -8.27
N VAL A 71 -2.98 -4.81 -9.30
CA VAL A 71 -4.14 -5.71 -9.19
C VAL A 71 -3.83 -6.92 -8.30
N GLN A 72 -2.58 -7.39 -8.32
CA GLN A 72 -2.13 -8.51 -7.48
C GLN A 72 -2.04 -8.14 -5.99
N ALA A 73 -1.82 -6.87 -5.68
CA ALA A 73 -1.77 -6.37 -4.31
C ALA A 73 -3.15 -6.27 -3.64
N LEU A 74 -4.24 -6.22 -4.41
CA LEU A 74 -5.61 -6.23 -3.88
C LEU A 74 -5.96 -7.62 -3.34
N GLN A 75 -6.39 -7.70 -2.08
CA GLN A 75 -6.50 -8.96 -1.33
C GLN A 75 -7.94 -9.36 -1.02
N ASP A 76 -8.84 -8.39 -0.86
CA ASP A 76 -10.23 -8.56 -0.44
C ASP A 76 -11.20 -7.92 -1.45
N THR A 77 -12.37 -8.55 -1.63
CA THR A 77 -13.42 -7.98 -2.49
C THR A 77 -13.81 -6.63 -1.95
N GLY A 78 -13.74 -5.61 -2.79
CA GLY A 78 -13.96 -4.22 -2.39
C GLY A 78 -12.68 -3.41 -2.27
N ASP A 79 -11.51 -4.03 -2.16
CA ASP A 79 -10.23 -3.32 -2.08
C ASP A 79 -10.04 -2.38 -3.26
N VAL A 80 -9.47 -1.22 -2.98
CA VAL A 80 -9.08 -0.19 -3.94
C VAL A 80 -7.57 0.01 -3.84
N THR A 81 -6.91 0.35 -4.94
CA THR A 81 -5.50 0.77 -4.92
C THR A 81 -5.30 1.96 -3.97
N GLU A 82 -4.30 1.89 -3.10
CA GLU A 82 -3.97 2.97 -2.15
C GLU A 82 -3.33 4.18 -2.83
N GLU A 83 -2.62 3.96 -3.94
CA GLU A 83 -1.88 4.98 -4.68
C GLU A 83 -2.26 5.00 -6.17
N LEU A 84 -1.89 6.10 -6.85
CA LEU A 84 -2.02 6.23 -8.29
C LEU A 84 -1.00 5.33 -9.02
N ILE A 85 -1.49 4.46 -9.90
CA ILE A 85 -0.61 3.58 -10.68
C ILE A 85 -0.24 4.27 -11.99
N ARG A 86 1.02 4.71 -12.14
CA ARG A 86 1.54 5.30 -13.38
C ARG A 86 1.98 4.19 -14.35
N THR A 87 1.48 4.24 -15.59
CA THR A 87 1.93 3.42 -16.72
C THR A 87 2.27 4.32 -17.91
N GLU A 88 2.76 3.74 -19.00
CA GLU A 88 3.00 4.48 -20.25
C GLU A 88 1.76 5.18 -20.82
N ARG A 89 0.57 4.65 -20.51
CA ARG A 89 -0.71 5.14 -21.03
C ARG A 89 -1.35 6.23 -20.18
N GLY A 90 -0.94 6.36 -18.92
CA GLY A 90 -1.64 7.24 -17.99
C GLY A 90 -1.53 6.86 -16.53
N PHE A 91 -2.51 7.33 -15.75
CA PHE A 91 -2.72 6.94 -14.37
C PHE A 91 -3.94 6.01 -14.25
N HIS A 92 -3.87 5.06 -13.33
CA HIS A 92 -4.87 4.01 -13.20
C HIS A 92 -5.25 3.78 -11.74
N LEU A 93 -6.54 3.50 -11.52
CA LEU A 93 -7.09 3.06 -10.25
C LEU A 93 -7.81 1.73 -10.43
N PHE A 94 -7.69 0.82 -9.46
CA PHE A 94 -8.35 -0.49 -9.50
C PHE A 94 -9.21 -0.72 -8.27
N LYS A 95 -10.32 -1.44 -8.47
CA LYS A 95 -11.13 -2.01 -7.39
C LYS A 95 -11.40 -3.48 -7.62
N LEU A 96 -11.14 -4.32 -6.63
CA LEU A 96 -11.45 -5.75 -6.70
C LEU A 96 -12.97 -5.93 -6.51
N VAL A 97 -13.62 -6.67 -7.41
CA VAL A 97 -15.10 -6.86 -7.38
C VAL A 97 -15.54 -8.30 -7.18
N ASP A 98 -14.69 -9.27 -7.52
CA ASP A 98 -14.95 -10.68 -7.28
C ASP A 98 -13.63 -11.45 -7.16
N GLN A 99 -13.60 -12.40 -6.24
CA GLN A 99 -12.48 -13.27 -5.91
C GLN A 99 -12.64 -14.70 -6.41
N ALA A 100 -13.75 -15.07 -7.04
CA ALA A 100 -14.07 -16.47 -7.36
C ALA A 100 -13.00 -17.21 -8.19
N ARG A 101 -12.09 -16.49 -8.89
CA ARG A 101 -10.88 -17.07 -9.54
C ARG A 101 -9.54 -16.78 -8.83
N PHE A 102 -9.54 -15.92 -7.83
CA PHE A 102 -8.38 -15.54 -7.01
C PHE A 102 -8.25 -16.37 -5.72
N THR A 103 -9.25 -17.18 -5.36
CA THR A 103 -9.29 -18.03 -4.15
C THR A 103 -8.08 -18.98 -4.04
N ARG A 104 -7.51 -19.43 -5.18
CA ARG A 104 -6.28 -20.23 -5.19
C ARG A 104 -5.02 -19.44 -4.77
N ARG A 105 -5.05 -18.09 -4.81
CA ARG A 105 -3.93 -17.19 -4.46
C ARG A 105 -3.96 -16.70 -3.01
N LYS A 106 -5.13 -16.66 -2.33
CA LYS A 106 -5.27 -16.18 -0.94
C LYS A 106 -4.43 -17.01 0.05
N ALA A 107 -4.39 -18.32 -0.15
CA ALA A 107 -3.55 -19.24 0.64
C ALA A 107 -2.04 -18.99 0.44
N LYS A 108 -1.63 -18.65 -0.79
CA LYS A 108 -0.23 -18.36 -1.12
C LYS A 108 0.20 -17.01 -0.55
N TRP A 109 -0.61 -15.96 -0.71
CA TRP A 109 -0.27 -14.59 -0.27
C TRP A 109 -0.13 -14.47 1.25
N LYS A 110 -1.05 -15.04 2.03
CA LYS A 110 -0.97 -15.07 3.51
C LYS A 110 0.31 -15.74 4.02
N LEU A 111 0.84 -16.72 3.27
CA LEU A 111 2.11 -17.39 3.54
C LEU A 111 3.33 -16.48 3.22
N PHE A 112 3.28 -15.73 2.12
CA PHE A 112 4.37 -14.82 1.71
C PHE A 112 4.49 -13.58 2.61
N SER A 113 3.38 -12.98 3.05
CA SER A 113 3.39 -11.81 3.94
C SER A 113 4.00 -12.13 5.30
N LYS A 114 3.64 -13.28 5.88
CA LYS A 114 4.19 -13.74 7.15
C LYS A 114 5.68 -14.06 7.04
N ARG A 115 6.10 -14.73 5.96
CA ARG A 115 7.52 -15.04 5.71
C ARG A 115 8.38 -13.79 5.48
N ARG A 116 7.89 -12.80 4.74
CA ARG A 116 8.62 -11.54 4.50
C ARG A 116 8.79 -10.75 5.79
N GLN A 117 7.75 -10.64 6.62
CA GLN A 117 7.85 -10.00 7.94
C GLN A 117 8.85 -10.72 8.85
N GLN A 118 8.80 -12.05 8.90
CA GLN A 118 9.75 -12.85 9.68
C GLN A 118 11.18 -12.69 9.18
N ALA A 119 11.41 -12.70 7.86
CA ALA A 119 12.75 -12.53 7.29
C ALA A 119 13.32 -11.12 7.54
N VAL A 120 12.49 -10.07 7.50
CA VAL A 120 12.91 -8.71 7.84
C VAL A 120 13.28 -8.62 9.32
N GLN A 121 12.46 -9.18 10.21
CA GLN A 121 12.70 -9.21 11.65
C GLN A 121 13.96 -10.00 12.00
N GLU A 122 14.15 -11.16 11.39
CA GLU A 122 15.33 -12.01 11.59
C GLU A 122 16.60 -11.33 11.08
N LYS A 123 16.55 -10.72 9.89
CA LYS A 123 17.69 -9.98 9.35
C LYS A 123 18.03 -8.75 10.21
N GLN A 124 17.02 -8.06 10.72
CA GLN A 124 17.19 -6.92 11.62
C GLN A 124 17.77 -7.35 12.96
N ARG A 125 17.33 -8.49 13.51
CA ARG A 125 17.91 -9.08 14.72
C ARG A 125 19.35 -9.54 14.51
N ALA A 126 19.65 -10.23 13.40
CA ALA A 126 20.99 -10.67 13.06
C ALA A 126 21.95 -9.48 12.88
N LEU A 127 21.47 -8.40 12.26
CA LEU A 127 22.22 -7.14 12.15
C LEU A 127 22.48 -6.51 13.53
N LEU A 128 21.51 -6.52 14.45
CA LEU A 128 21.69 -6.03 15.82
C LEU A 128 22.66 -6.90 16.64
N GLU A 129 22.62 -8.23 16.47
CA GLU A 129 23.54 -9.16 17.14
C GLU A 129 24.98 -9.01 16.62
N GLN A 130 25.16 -8.88 15.29
CA GLN A 130 26.45 -8.60 14.67
C GLN A 130 26.95 -7.17 14.96
N ALA A 131 26.04 -6.21 15.08
CA ALA A 131 26.33 -4.85 15.53
C ALA A 131 26.38 -4.78 17.07
N THR A 132 27.02 -5.77 17.71
CA THR A 132 27.38 -5.69 19.13
C THR A 132 28.20 -4.42 19.31
N ALA A 133 27.52 -3.38 19.79
CA ALA A 133 28.08 -2.06 19.93
C ALA A 133 29.31 -2.17 20.83
N HIS A 134 30.47 -1.73 20.34
CA HIS A 134 31.52 -1.27 21.24
C HIS A 134 30.94 -0.05 21.94
N ILE A 135 30.26 -0.27 23.07
CA ILE A 135 29.79 0.80 23.94
C ILE A 135 31.06 1.52 24.39
N ASN A 136 31.30 2.74 23.87
CA ASN A 136 32.39 3.56 24.37
C ASN A 136 31.97 4.07 25.76
N PRO A 137 32.56 3.57 26.85
CA PRO A 137 32.11 3.89 28.20
C PRO A 137 32.26 5.39 28.54
N GLY A 138 32.99 6.17 27.73
CA GLY A 138 33.08 7.62 27.87
C GLY A 138 31.83 8.42 27.45
N VAL A 139 30.88 7.82 26.72
CA VAL A 139 29.69 8.52 26.19
C VAL A 139 28.40 8.15 26.93
N VAL A 140 28.34 6.97 27.55
CA VAL A 140 27.14 6.54 28.29
C VAL A 140 27.23 6.99 29.75
N ARG A 141 26.70 8.18 30.05
CA ARG A 141 26.31 8.51 31.43
C ARG A 141 25.03 7.77 31.76
N VAL A 142 25.14 6.66 32.47
CA VAL A 142 24.00 6.09 33.18
C VAL A 142 23.72 7.01 34.38
N SER A 143 22.76 7.92 34.25
CA SER A 143 22.20 8.62 35.41
C SER A 143 21.23 7.66 36.08
N LEU A 144 21.66 7.06 37.19
CA LEU A 144 20.73 6.38 38.09
C LEU A 144 19.86 7.46 38.75
N PRO A 145 18.51 7.38 38.70
CA PRO A 145 17.66 8.26 39.48
C PRO A 145 17.90 8.00 40.98
N ASP A 146 18.05 9.08 41.76
CA ASP A 146 18.38 9.03 43.19
C ASP A 146 17.57 8.00 44.00
N GLU A 147 18.28 7.25 44.83
CA GLU A 147 17.82 6.13 45.66
C GLU A 147 16.87 6.54 46.80
N THR A 148 15.67 7.00 46.46
CA THR A 148 14.64 7.38 47.46
C THR A 148 13.63 6.27 47.79
N TRP A 149 13.85 5.03 47.35
CA TRP A 149 12.89 3.94 47.58
C TRP A 149 13.02 3.21 48.94
N ARG A 150 13.91 3.66 49.84
CA ARG A 150 14.12 3.07 51.18
C ARG A 150 13.48 3.86 52.33
N THR A 151 12.21 4.25 52.25
CA THR A 151 11.45 4.62 53.47
C THR A 151 9.92 4.61 53.30
N ARG A 152 9.33 3.49 52.85
CA ARG A 152 7.88 3.30 53.03
C ARG A 152 7.49 1.83 53.00
N LEU A 153 7.69 1.12 54.12
CA LEU A 153 6.96 -0.11 54.51
C LEU A 153 7.42 -0.49 55.92
N GLY A 154 6.73 0.01 56.95
CA GLY A 154 6.98 -0.40 58.34
C GLY A 154 6.51 0.54 59.44
N GLU A 155 5.28 1.06 59.40
CA GLU A 155 4.60 1.58 60.60
C GLU A 155 3.15 1.06 60.62
N ARG A 156 2.94 0.02 61.45
CA ARG A 156 1.69 -0.33 62.10
C ARG A 156 2.07 -0.87 63.47
N ASP A 157 1.93 -0.02 64.48
CA ASP A 157 1.33 -0.38 65.77
C ASP A 157 0.00 0.39 65.85
#